data_AF-M0MLI4-F1
#
_entry.id   AF-M0MLI4-F1
#
_cell.length_a   1.000
_cell.length_b   1.000
_cell.length_c   1.000
_cell.angle_alpha   90.00
_cell.angle_beta   90.00
_cell.angle_gamma   90.00
#
_symmetry.space_group_name_H-M   'P 1'
#
loop_
_entity.id
_entity.type
_entity.pdbx_description
1 polymer ?
#
loop_
_entity_poly.entity_id
_entity_poly.type
_entity_poly.pdbx_seq_one_letter_code
_entity_poly.pdbx_strand_id
1 'polypeptide(L)'
;MKPSKPENGAVVDLVDAILRDGVVLQADVIISVADVPLIGLKLRAALAGMDTMTEYGIFEEWDVTHRRRARDDTRQSSFAASERTPIDAEQANTDSQDTNAETDE
;
A
#
# COMPACT_ATOMS: atom_id res chain seq x y z
N MET A 1 0.74 -47.22 24.26
CA MET A 1 0.93 -45.76 24.29
C MET A 1 0.00 -45.12 23.27
N LYS A 2 -0.84 -44.17 23.66
CA LYS A 2 -1.64 -43.36 22.71
C LYS A 2 -0.79 -42.17 22.27
N PRO A 3 -0.71 -41.83 20.98
CA PRO A 3 -0.01 -40.63 20.55
C PRO A 3 -0.81 -39.42 21.02
N SER A 4 -0.25 -38.61 21.92
CA SER A 4 -0.81 -37.30 22.27
C SER A 4 -0.41 -36.32 21.17
N LYS A 5 -1.41 -35.72 20.53
CA LYS A 5 -1.19 -34.60 19.61
C LYS A 5 -0.62 -33.45 20.44
N PRO A 6 0.54 -32.87 20.06
CA PRO A 6 1.04 -31.69 20.75
C PRO A 6 -0.01 -30.58 20.68
N GLU A 7 -0.20 -29.88 21.80
CA GLU A 7 -1.29 -28.92 21.98
C GLU A 7 -1.03 -27.59 21.24
N ASN A 8 0.22 -27.40 20.80
CA ASN A 8 0.60 -26.35 19.86
C ASN A 8 0.37 -26.88 18.44
N GLY A 9 -0.48 -26.19 17.69
CA GLY A 9 -0.94 -26.65 16.38
C GLY A 9 0.19 -26.73 15.36
N ALA A 10 0.20 -27.78 14.54
CA ALA A 10 1.18 -28.01 13.47
C ALA A 10 1.38 -26.83 12.50
N VAL A 11 0.41 -25.90 12.42
CA VAL A 11 0.52 -24.67 11.64
C VAL A 11 1.53 -23.70 12.27
N VAL A 12 1.53 -23.58 13.60
CA VAL A 12 2.47 -22.70 14.32
C VAL A 12 3.89 -23.23 14.12
N ASP A 13 4.09 -24.53 14.33
CA ASP A 13 5.40 -25.17 14.12
C ASP A 13 5.88 -25.01 12.66
N LEU A 14 4.97 -25.08 11.69
CA LEU A 14 5.28 -24.85 10.28
C LEU A 14 5.67 -23.39 10.02
N VAL A 15 4.94 -22.42 10.56
CA VAL A 15 5.28 -21.00 10.43
C VAL A 15 6.63 -20.73 11.07
N ASP A 16 6.89 -21.27 12.25
CA ASP A 16 8.18 -21.14 12.94
C ASP A 16 9.33 -21.75 12.13
N ALA A 17 9.11 -22.89 11.47
CA ALA A 17 10.11 -23.50 10.58
C ALA A 17 10.35 -22.64 9.34
N ILE A 18 9.30 -22.12 8.70
CA ILE A 18 9.43 -21.24 7.53
C ILE A 18 10.18 -19.96 7.89
N LEU A 19 9.88 -19.34 9.05
CA LEU A 19 10.55 -18.11 9.45
C LEU A 19 12.02 -18.34 9.83
N ARG A 20 12.36 -19.52 10.34
CA ARG A 20 13.72 -19.84 10.76
C ARG A 20 14.61 -20.28 9.59
N ASP A 21 14.12 -21.23 8.80
CA ASP A 21 14.93 -21.92 7.77
C ASP A 21 14.66 -21.37 6.36
N GLY A 22 13.52 -20.71 6.16
CA GLY A 22 13.10 -20.18 4.88
C GLY A 22 12.49 -21.21 3.92
N VAL A 23 11.70 -20.73 2.97
CA VAL A 23 11.11 -21.53 1.88
C VAL A 23 10.95 -20.71 0.60
N VAL A 24 11.05 -21.37 -0.55
CA VAL A 24 10.72 -20.78 -1.85
C VAL A 24 9.39 -21.36 -2.33
N LEU A 25 8.41 -20.49 -2.55
CA LEU A 25 7.09 -20.82 -3.06
C LEU A 25 6.97 -20.43 -4.53
N GLN A 26 6.35 -21.31 -5.32
CA GLN A 26 5.91 -21.02 -6.68
C GLN A 26 4.39 -21.14 -6.72
N ALA A 27 3.74 -20.10 -7.22
CA ALA A 27 2.28 -20.04 -7.30
C ALA A 27 1.86 -19.36 -8.59
N ASP A 28 0.65 -19.67 -9.03
CA ASP A 28 -0.02 -19.03 -10.15
C ASP A 28 -1.33 -18.39 -9.69
N VAL A 29 -1.61 -17.20 -10.19
CA VAL A 29 -2.84 -16.45 -9.86
C VAL A 29 -3.52 -16.07 -11.16
N ILE A 30 -4.82 -16.34 -11.25
CA ILE A 30 -5.65 -15.94 -12.39
C ILE A 30 -6.63 -14.88 -11.92
N ILE A 31 -6.60 -13.71 -12.56
CA ILE A 31 -7.55 -12.63 -12.32
C ILE A 31 -8.60 -12.69 -13.43
N SER A 32 -9.85 -12.87 -13.01
CA SER A 32 -11.01 -12.99 -13.90
C SER A 32 -11.99 -11.84 -13.69
N VAL A 33 -12.67 -11.43 -14.77
CA VAL A 33 -13.74 -10.43 -14.74
C VAL A 33 -14.94 -11.01 -15.47
N ALA A 34 -16.11 -11.00 -14.83
CA ALA A 34 -17.33 -11.61 -15.38
C ALA A 34 -17.10 -13.05 -15.88
N ASP A 35 -16.43 -13.87 -15.06
CA ASP A 35 -16.08 -15.26 -15.35
C ASP A 35 -15.13 -15.49 -16.55
N VAL A 36 -14.54 -14.43 -17.10
CA VAL A 36 -13.52 -14.51 -18.15
C VAL A 36 -12.13 -14.34 -17.54
N PRO A 37 -11.20 -15.30 -17.69
CA PRO A 37 -9.83 -15.16 -17.20
C PRO A 37 -9.05 -14.18 -18.08
N LEU A 38 -8.71 -13.01 -17.55
CA LEU A 38 -8.05 -11.95 -18.32
C LEU A 38 -6.54 -11.93 -18.11
N ILE A 39 -6.09 -12.22 -16.90
CA ILE A 39 -4.68 -12.08 -16.52
C ILE A 39 -4.24 -13.33 -15.77
N GLY A 40 -3.17 -13.97 -16.23
CA GLY A 40 -2.45 -15.01 -15.50
C GLY A 40 -1.12 -14.48 -14.99
N LEU A 41 -0.86 -14.66 -13.70
CA LEU A 41 0.38 -14.28 -13.04
C LEU A 41 1.14 -15.53 -12.60
N LYS A 42 2.44 -15.58 -12.86
CA LYS A 42 3.34 -16.59 -12.32
C LYS A 42 4.21 -15.95 -11.25
N LEU A 43 4.02 -16.37 -10.00
CA LEU A 43 4.65 -15.81 -8.83
C LEU A 43 5.73 -16.75 -8.30
N ARG A 44 6.85 -16.16 -7.88
CA ARG A 44 7.88 -16.82 -7.10
C ARG A 44 8.18 -15.95 -5.89
N ALA A 45 8.03 -16.51 -4.70
CA ALA A 45 8.27 -15.80 -3.45
C ALA A 45 9.25 -16.61 -2.59
N ALA A 46 10.23 -15.93 -2.00
CA ALA A 46 11.00 -16.46 -0.89
C ALA A 46 10.36 -15.94 0.40
N LEU A 47 10.08 -16.82 1.36
CA LEU A 47 9.56 -16.46 2.67
C LEU A 47 10.54 -16.95 3.73
N ALA A 48 10.96 -16.06 4.61
CA ALA A 48 11.74 -16.36 5.81
C ALA A 48 11.60 -15.19 6.79
N GLY A 49 12.13 -15.33 8.00
CA GLY A 49 12.26 -14.24 8.95
C GLY A 49 13.20 -13.17 8.42
N MET A 50 13.02 -11.92 8.87
CA MET A 50 13.83 -10.79 8.41
C MET A 50 15.32 -11.02 8.63
N ASP A 51 15.69 -11.49 9.82
CA ASP A 51 17.07 -11.82 10.18
C ASP A 51 17.65 -12.87 9.22
N THR A 52 16.90 -13.96 8.99
CA THR A 52 17.24 -15.03 8.06
C THR A 52 17.37 -14.54 6.60
N MET A 53 16.47 -13.65 6.15
CA MET A 53 16.54 -13.10 4.79
C MET A 53 17.75 -12.18 4.58
N THR A 54 18.16 -11.46 5.63
CA THR A 54 19.39 -10.66 5.61
C THR A 54 20.62 -11.55 5.59
N GLU A 55 20.65 -12.63 6.38
CA GLU A 55 21.75 -13.61 6.37
C GLU A 55 21.92 -14.29 5.01
N TYR A 56 20.81 -14.61 4.33
CA TYR A 56 20.85 -15.19 2.98
C TYR A 56 21.13 -14.18 1.86
N GLY A 57 21.34 -12.89 2.16
CA GLY A 57 21.63 -11.86 1.14
C GLY A 57 20.48 -11.57 0.17
N ILE A 58 19.29 -12.13 0.42
CA ILE A 58 18.12 -11.98 -0.47
C ILE A 58 17.62 -10.53 -0.47
N PHE A 59 17.78 -9.82 0.65
CA PHE A 59 17.49 -8.39 0.72
C PHE A 59 18.44 -7.55 -0.13
N GLU A 60 19.69 -7.93 -0.37
CA GLU A 60 20.64 -7.09 -1.13
C GLU A 60 20.28 -7.05 -2.62
N GLU A 61 19.95 -8.20 -3.21
CA GLU A 61 19.60 -8.27 -4.64
C GLU A 61 18.13 -7.85 -4.91
N TRP A 62 17.21 -8.13 -3.97
CA TRP A 62 15.82 -7.66 -4.06
C TRP A 62 15.69 -6.14 -3.84
N ASP A 63 16.43 -5.55 -2.89
CA ASP A 63 16.42 -4.09 -2.61
C ASP A 63 17.07 -3.29 -3.75
N VAL A 64 18.15 -3.79 -4.38
CA VAL A 64 18.75 -3.15 -5.57
C VAL A 64 17.75 -3.08 -6.74
N THR A 65 16.90 -4.10 -6.89
CA THR A 65 15.91 -4.15 -7.96
C THR A 65 14.67 -3.29 -7.67
N HIS A 66 14.31 -3.09 -6.39
CA HIS A 66 13.10 -2.35 -5.98
C HIS A 66 13.33 -0.88 -5.59
N ARG A 67 14.57 -0.49 -5.22
CA ARG A 67 14.91 0.90 -4.86
C ARG A 67 14.69 1.91 -6.00
N ARG A 68 14.57 1.43 -7.26
CA ARG A 68 14.18 2.27 -8.40
C ARG A 68 12.69 2.65 -8.40
N ARG A 69 11.79 1.80 -7.88
CA ARG A 69 10.34 2.07 -7.89
C ARG A 69 9.88 2.94 -6.71
N ALA A 70 10.45 2.75 -5.52
CA ALA A 70 10.09 3.54 -4.33
C ALA A 70 10.47 5.03 -4.44
N ARG A 71 11.40 5.41 -5.35
CA ARG A 71 11.75 6.81 -5.61
C ARG A 71 10.79 7.52 -6.57
N ASP A 72 9.92 6.79 -7.27
CA ASP A 72 8.96 7.37 -8.22
C ASP A 72 7.56 7.58 -7.61
N ASP A 73 7.16 6.79 -6.61
CA ASP A 73 5.86 6.96 -5.92
C ASP A 73 5.72 8.28 -5.17
N THR A 74 6.81 8.84 -4.62
CA THR A 74 6.78 10.17 -3.98
C THR A 74 6.43 11.28 -4.98
N ARG A 75 6.65 11.08 -6.29
CA ARG A 75 6.35 12.09 -7.32
C ARG A 75 4.92 12.03 -7.86
N GLN A 76 4.22 10.89 -7.76
CA GLN A 76 2.85 10.79 -8.26
C GLN A 76 1.80 11.31 -7.26
N SER A 77 2.09 11.32 -5.95
CA SER A 77 1.16 11.88 -4.96
C SER A 77 0.96 13.40 -5.07
N SER A 78 1.89 14.14 -5.69
CA SER A 78 1.78 15.59 -5.89
C SER A 78 0.92 16.00 -7.09
N PHE A 79 0.53 15.08 -7.98
CA PHE A 79 -0.35 15.39 -9.12
C PHE A 79 -1.85 15.32 -8.79
N ALA A 80 -2.24 14.63 -7.71
CA ALA A 80 -3.65 14.53 -7.30
C ALA A 80 -4.15 15.74 -6.48
N ALA A 81 -3.27 16.68 -6.12
CA ALA A 81 -3.62 17.85 -5.28
C ALA A 81 -3.89 19.14 -6.08
N SER A 82 -3.76 19.14 -7.42
CA SER A 82 -3.81 20.37 -8.23
C SER A 82 -5.09 20.57 -9.07
N GLU A 83 -6.13 19.73 -8.93
CA GLU A 83 -7.41 19.89 -9.66
C GLU A 83 -8.59 20.21 -8.72
N ARG A 84 -8.39 21.15 -7.78
CA ARG A 84 -9.49 21.89 -7.17
C ARG A 84 -9.44 23.34 -7.61
N THR A 85 -9.95 23.62 -8.80
CA THR A 85 -10.40 24.95 -9.18
C THR A 85 -11.57 25.30 -8.26
N PRO A 86 -11.49 26.34 -7.41
CA PRO A 86 -12.69 26.91 -6.83
C PRO A 86 -13.34 27.73 -7.95
N ILE A 87 -14.26 27.09 -8.67
CA ILE A 87 -15.27 27.77 -9.46
C ILE A 87 -16.32 28.25 -8.44
N ASP A 88 -16.78 29.49 -8.61
CA ASP A 88 -17.91 30.13 -7.92
C ASP A 88 -17.61 30.83 -6.58
N ALA A 89 -16.97 32.01 -6.68
CA ALA A 89 -17.18 33.12 -5.75
C ALA A 89 -17.70 34.35 -6.53
N GLU A 90 -18.78 34.15 -7.29
CA GLU A 90 -19.61 35.24 -7.78
C GLU A 90 -20.90 35.24 -6.94
N GLN A 91 -21.30 36.44 -6.48
CA GLN A 91 -22.55 36.81 -5.80
C GLN A 91 -22.54 36.82 -4.28
N ALA A 92 -22.05 37.93 -3.72
CA ALA A 92 -22.80 38.74 -2.74
C ALA A 92 -22.15 40.14 -2.62
N ASN A 93 -22.04 40.87 -3.73
CA ASN A 93 -21.88 42.33 -3.67
C ASN A 93 -23.24 42.96 -3.91
N THR A 94 -24.03 43.07 -2.85
CA THR A 94 -25.13 44.03 -2.72
C THR A 94 -25.40 44.12 -1.23
N ASP A 95 -24.83 45.12 -0.56
CA ASP A 95 -25.70 46.11 0.06
C ASP A 95 -24.95 47.39 0.47
N SER A 96 -25.49 48.51 -0.03
CA SER A 96 -25.57 49.82 0.63
C SER A 96 -24.28 50.62 0.90
N GLN A 97 -23.88 51.39 -0.12
CA GLN A 97 -23.50 52.79 0.09
C GLN A 97 -24.77 53.66 0.09
N ASP A 98 -24.65 54.86 0.66
CA ASP A 98 -25.62 55.97 0.81
C ASP A 98 -26.33 55.97 2.17
N THR A 99 -26.24 57.00 3.04
CA THR A 99 -26.08 58.44 2.80
C THR A 99 -25.46 59.17 4.01
N ASN A 100 -24.75 60.26 3.70
CA ASN A 100 -24.31 61.34 4.60
C ASN A 100 -25.42 61.91 5.51
N ALA A 101 -25.03 62.41 6.70
CA ALA A 101 -25.12 63.83 7.11
C ALA A 101 -25.25 63.96 8.64
N GLU A 102 -24.28 64.68 9.22
CA GLU A 102 -24.45 65.79 10.18
C GLU A 102 -25.53 65.71 11.28
N THR A 103 -25.10 65.77 12.55
CA THR A 103 -25.22 66.98 13.41
C THR A 103 -25.06 66.60 14.91
N ASP A 104 -24.18 67.36 15.57
CA ASP A 104 -24.02 67.48 17.03
C ASP A 104 -25.32 67.97 17.71
N GLU A 105 -25.70 67.35 18.84
CA GLU A 105 -26.05 67.95 20.16
C GLU A 105 -26.60 66.89 21.13
#